data_AF-A0A9P7CFY2-F1
#
_entry.id   AF-A0A9P7CFY2-F1
#
_cell.length_a   1.000
_cell.length_b   1.000
_cell.length_c   1.000
_cell.angle_alpha   90.00
_cell.angle_beta   90.00
_cell.angle_gamma   90.00
#
_symmetry.space_group_name_H-M   'P 1'
#
loop_
_entity.id
_entity.type
_entity.pdbx_description
1 polymer ?
#
loop_
_entity_poly.entity_id
_entity_poly.type
_entity_poly.pdbx_seq_one_letter_code
_entity_poly.pdbx_strand_id
1 'polypeptide(L)'
;MVSNKQVLFTKIPTGFPEPGEHMQIKETTLDLDAPLQKGEFILKQLVFSVDPYMRGRMRDASIESYAPAFGLNEPMTGDTMGVVLRSNHPDYKVDDLVYGRTARGAFEEYSRVTAEEAKKSYVVRNDAKQNGLPLRHYVGVLGMPGMTAYYGLHEIGKPKRGETLYVSAASGAVGQLVGQFGKALGLYVVGSAGSDEKVDYLKSIGFDAAFNYKQGSIDHNLAKHCPKGIDIYYENVGGEMLDAVLAHANNYSRVVVCGMISQYNREKPEPLFNVINVLVKRMTVQGFIIMDHPDFEEKFLKDVTALLLDGRITYREDIAKGIEKTPEALCNVLRGVNFGKQVVEIAELSGIKKNLNRAGTTIKQKTGGADKTFDNEYEEELERFKTLEKKSNKLSKHAKQYMDSTRAIIASQTRLLQIIEKIYGDNAFSNPVFTEYKKALEAIERESKDNLDPAYQKTVIEPLARYVSYFPEVNEAIKRRNKKLLDYDQSRSKVRKLIDKPSEDPSRLPRAEQEANMARELYENLNTILVNDLPKLIDLRVPYLDPVFEALVKTELRFSQSGYEYLEGMRGALPVSMEGGDRRVDEVLQQMRELTICGNF
;
A
#
# COMPACT_ATOMS: atom_id res chain seq x y z
N MET A 1 -16.77 -18.55 26.27
CA MET A 1 -16.93 -19.14 24.91
C MET A 1 -17.37 -18.08 23.91
N VAL A 2 -16.70 -17.98 22.77
CA VAL A 2 -17.11 -17.21 21.58
C VAL A 2 -17.17 -18.14 20.37
N SER A 3 -17.97 -17.79 19.36
CA SER A 3 -17.90 -18.45 18.05
C SER A 3 -16.53 -18.22 17.41
N ASN A 4 -15.98 -19.26 16.79
CA ASN A 4 -14.69 -19.25 16.09
C ASN A 4 -14.81 -20.05 14.80
N LYS A 5 -15.05 -19.36 13.67
CA LYS A 5 -15.04 -20.00 12.36
C LYS A 5 -13.63 -20.35 11.94
N GLN A 6 -13.47 -21.48 11.27
CA GLN A 6 -12.21 -22.02 10.76
C GLN A 6 -12.38 -22.47 9.32
N VAL A 7 -11.33 -22.33 8.51
CA VAL A 7 -11.25 -22.90 7.16
C VAL A 7 -10.52 -24.24 7.26
N LEU A 8 -11.24 -25.35 7.18
CA LEU A 8 -10.64 -26.68 7.29
C LEU A 8 -10.22 -27.23 5.91
N PHE A 9 -9.10 -27.94 5.87
CA PHE A 9 -8.72 -28.77 4.73
C PHE A 9 -9.33 -30.16 4.86
N THR A 10 -10.32 -30.50 4.05
CA THR A 10 -11.16 -31.71 4.26
C THR A 10 -10.82 -32.86 3.32
N LYS A 11 -10.23 -32.59 2.15
CA LYS A 11 -9.94 -33.60 1.14
C LYS A 11 -8.78 -33.17 0.24
N ILE A 12 -7.94 -34.13 -0.16
CA ILE A 12 -6.83 -33.91 -1.11
C ILE A 12 -7.39 -33.81 -2.54
N PRO A 13 -7.15 -32.71 -3.28
CA PRO A 13 -7.56 -32.56 -4.67
C PRO A 13 -6.63 -33.31 -5.63
N THR A 14 -7.18 -33.90 -6.68
CA THR A 14 -6.42 -34.49 -7.80
C THR A 14 -6.06 -33.47 -8.88
N GLY A 15 -6.82 -32.37 -8.97
CA GLY A 15 -6.59 -31.26 -9.90
C GLY A 15 -6.73 -29.91 -9.20
N PHE A 16 -7.54 -29.02 -9.78
CA PHE A 16 -7.96 -27.79 -9.11
C PHE A 16 -8.78 -28.12 -7.85
N PRO A 17 -8.55 -27.42 -6.73
CA PRO A 17 -9.42 -27.57 -5.58
C PRO A 17 -10.78 -26.92 -5.84
N GLU A 18 -11.79 -27.43 -5.15
CA GLU A 18 -13.18 -26.96 -5.19
C GLU A 18 -13.64 -26.54 -3.79
N PRO A 19 -14.28 -25.35 -3.64
CA PRO A 19 -14.90 -24.93 -2.39
C PRO A 19 -16.00 -25.90 -1.95
N GLY A 20 -16.09 -26.18 -0.64
CA GLY A 20 -17.09 -27.09 -0.09
C GLY A 20 -16.70 -28.57 -0.16
N GLU A 21 -15.83 -28.96 -1.09
CA GLU A 21 -15.31 -30.34 -1.17
C GLU A 21 -13.96 -30.48 -0.47
N HIS A 22 -12.98 -29.67 -0.89
CA HIS A 22 -11.60 -29.77 -0.43
C HIS A 22 -11.30 -28.84 0.74
N MET A 23 -12.12 -27.80 0.90
CA MET A 23 -12.04 -26.81 1.95
C MET A 23 -13.43 -26.48 2.45
N GLN A 24 -13.65 -26.52 3.77
CA GLN A 24 -14.95 -26.26 4.38
C GLN A 24 -14.85 -25.26 5.53
N ILE A 25 -15.87 -24.42 5.67
CA ILE A 25 -16.01 -23.56 6.85
C ILE A 25 -16.62 -24.39 7.96
N LYS A 26 -15.94 -24.45 9.10
CA LYS A 26 -16.47 -25.06 10.32
C LYS A 26 -16.59 -24.00 11.40
N GLU A 27 -17.76 -23.91 12.01
CA GLU A 27 -17.94 -23.11 13.21
C GLU A 27 -17.59 -23.94 14.45
N THR A 28 -16.69 -23.40 15.26
CA THR A 28 -16.31 -23.98 16.56
C THR A 28 -16.51 -22.92 17.65
N THR A 29 -16.14 -23.24 18.88
CA THR A 29 -16.12 -22.24 19.95
C THR A 29 -14.76 -22.22 20.64
N LEU A 30 -14.31 -21.02 21.01
CA LEU A 30 -13.07 -20.82 21.77
C LEU A 30 -13.39 -20.16 23.11
N ASP A 31 -12.79 -20.65 24.19
CA ASP A 31 -12.88 -19.97 25.48
C ASP A 31 -11.82 -18.87 25.57
N LEU A 32 -12.22 -17.62 25.31
CA LEU A 32 -11.32 -16.48 25.43
C LEU A 32 -10.88 -16.22 26.87
N ASP A 33 -11.55 -16.77 27.88
CA ASP A 33 -11.24 -16.55 29.30
C ASP A 33 -10.42 -17.68 29.94
N ALA A 34 -10.20 -18.78 29.21
CA ALA A 34 -9.42 -19.91 29.71
C ALA A 34 -8.03 -19.46 30.18
N PRO A 35 -7.47 -20.07 31.24
CA PRO A 35 -6.12 -19.78 31.70
C PRO A 35 -5.09 -20.00 30.59
N LEU A 36 -4.21 -19.01 30.40
CA LEU A 36 -3.08 -19.06 29.47
C LEU A 36 -1.86 -19.60 30.21
N GLN A 37 -1.22 -20.62 29.65
CA GLN A 37 0.07 -21.11 30.13
C GLN A 37 1.16 -20.07 29.86
N LYS A 38 2.30 -20.21 30.53
CA LYS A 38 3.44 -19.32 30.32
C LYS A 38 3.86 -19.35 28.84
N GLY A 39 3.94 -18.18 28.22
CA GLY A 39 4.28 -18.03 26.81
C GLY A 39 3.10 -18.21 25.85
N GLU A 40 1.86 -18.34 26.32
CA GLU A 40 0.70 -18.38 25.42
C GLU A 40 0.04 -17.01 25.25
N PHE A 41 -0.60 -16.80 24.10
CA PHE A 41 -1.45 -15.64 23.87
C PHE A 41 -2.65 -15.98 22.97
N ILE A 42 -3.69 -15.14 23.02
CA ILE A 42 -4.85 -15.22 22.13
C ILE A 42 -4.71 -14.13 21.06
N LEU A 43 -4.78 -14.54 19.81
CA LEU A 43 -4.73 -13.69 18.63
C LEU A 43 -6.12 -13.60 18.00
N LYS A 44 -6.59 -12.41 17.64
CA LYS A 44 -7.70 -12.23 16.69
C LYS A 44 -7.11 -12.00 15.31
N GLN A 45 -7.49 -12.81 14.33
CA GLN A 45 -7.03 -12.63 12.98
C GLN A 45 -7.76 -11.45 12.32
N LEU A 46 -6.99 -10.61 11.62
CA LEU A 46 -7.48 -9.43 10.89
C LEU A 46 -7.51 -9.70 9.39
N VAL A 47 -6.44 -10.31 8.86
CA VAL A 47 -6.25 -10.52 7.43
C VAL A 47 -5.56 -11.86 7.18
N PHE A 48 -6.02 -12.60 6.18
CA PHE A 48 -5.32 -13.76 5.62
C PHE A 48 -4.68 -13.44 4.27
N SER A 49 -3.47 -13.95 4.08
CA SER A 49 -2.83 -14.05 2.77
C SER A 49 -3.36 -15.28 2.04
N VAL A 50 -3.80 -15.13 0.78
CA VAL A 50 -4.10 -16.30 -0.06
C VAL A 50 -3.04 -16.39 -1.15
N ASP A 51 -2.29 -17.50 -1.17
CA ASP A 51 -1.08 -17.66 -1.98
C ASP A 51 -1.08 -18.94 -2.82
N PRO A 52 -0.49 -18.93 -4.03
CA PRO A 52 -0.43 -20.11 -4.90
C PRO A 52 0.21 -21.35 -4.26
N TYR A 53 1.25 -21.18 -3.43
CA TYR A 53 1.96 -22.30 -2.81
C TYR A 53 1.07 -23.15 -1.91
N MET A 54 -0.05 -22.59 -1.42
CA MET A 54 -1.01 -23.32 -0.59
C MET A 54 -1.53 -24.57 -1.31
N ARG A 55 -1.64 -24.55 -2.65
CA ARG A 55 -2.02 -25.75 -3.43
C ARG A 55 -0.98 -26.86 -3.31
N GLY A 56 0.31 -26.53 -3.24
CA GLY A 56 1.36 -27.50 -2.98
C GLY A 56 1.24 -28.16 -1.60
N ARG A 57 0.52 -27.54 -0.66
CA ARG A 57 0.24 -28.09 0.69
C ARG A 57 -1.00 -28.98 0.76
N MET A 58 -1.85 -28.94 -0.27
CA MET A 58 -3.03 -29.81 -0.39
C MET A 58 -2.63 -31.16 -1.01
N ARG A 59 -1.86 -31.95 -0.26
CA ARG A 59 -1.28 -33.23 -0.69
C ARG A 59 -1.21 -34.21 0.48
N ASP A 60 -0.88 -35.46 0.19
CA ASP A 60 -0.60 -36.44 1.24
C ASP A 60 0.65 -36.04 2.04
N ALA A 61 0.61 -36.21 3.37
CA ALA A 61 1.69 -35.80 4.27
C ALA A 61 2.98 -36.61 4.08
N SER A 62 2.92 -37.80 3.48
CA SER A 62 4.09 -38.60 3.11
C SER A 62 4.90 -38.00 1.96
N ILE A 63 4.33 -37.07 1.19
CA ILE A 63 5.02 -36.39 0.09
C ILE A 63 5.79 -35.20 0.68
N GLU A 64 7.12 -35.35 0.78
CA GLU A 64 8.00 -34.30 1.28
C GLU A 64 8.03 -33.06 0.37
N SER A 65 8.12 -31.89 1.00
CA SER A 65 8.29 -30.59 0.34
C SER A 65 8.85 -29.59 1.34
N TYR A 66 9.28 -28.42 0.88
CA TYR A 66 9.82 -27.34 1.74
C TYR A 66 8.80 -26.83 2.77
N ALA A 67 7.50 -27.00 2.50
CA ALA A 67 6.42 -26.68 3.43
C ALA A 67 5.60 -27.94 3.78
N PRO A 68 5.27 -28.17 5.06
CA PRO A 68 4.43 -29.30 5.46
C PRO A 68 3.06 -29.28 4.78
N ALA A 69 2.51 -30.45 4.50
CA ALA A 69 1.14 -30.59 4.04
C ALA A 69 0.14 -30.04 5.08
N PHE A 70 -1.07 -29.70 4.62
CA PHE A 70 -2.18 -29.41 5.53
C PHE A 70 -2.65 -30.70 6.21
N GLY A 71 -2.95 -30.62 7.50
CA GLY A 71 -3.60 -31.72 8.22
C GLY A 71 -5.04 -31.91 7.73
N LEU A 72 -5.43 -33.16 7.48
CA LEU A 72 -6.81 -33.47 7.10
C LEU A 72 -7.76 -33.19 8.27
N ASN A 73 -8.82 -32.45 7.97
CA ASN A 73 -9.83 -31.93 8.90
C ASN A 73 -9.29 -30.95 9.94
N GLU A 74 -8.11 -30.38 9.70
CA GLU A 74 -7.52 -29.32 10.53
C GLU A 74 -7.65 -27.96 9.84
N PRO A 75 -7.58 -26.85 10.61
CA PRO A 75 -7.51 -25.52 10.03
C PRO A 75 -6.33 -25.40 9.07
N MET A 76 -6.60 -24.82 7.89
CA MET A 76 -5.57 -24.41 6.97
C MET A 76 -4.65 -23.38 7.64
N THR A 77 -3.41 -23.31 7.16
CA THR A 77 -2.43 -22.34 7.65
C THR A 77 -1.81 -21.56 6.50
N GLY A 78 -1.41 -20.33 6.78
CA GLY A 78 -0.81 -19.43 5.81
C GLY A 78 -0.22 -18.22 6.52
N ASP A 79 0.04 -17.17 5.76
CA ASP A 79 0.48 -15.91 6.34
C ASP A 79 -0.72 -15.08 6.79
N THR A 80 -0.66 -14.52 8.00
CA THR A 80 -1.78 -13.78 8.60
C THR A 80 -1.31 -12.52 9.31
N MET A 81 -2.19 -11.52 9.41
CA MET A 81 -2.00 -10.38 10.29
C MET A 81 -3.08 -10.41 11.36
N GLY A 82 -2.69 -10.31 12.63
CA GLY A 82 -3.59 -10.40 13.77
C GLY A 82 -3.29 -9.33 14.83
N VAL A 83 -4.16 -9.25 15.84
CA VAL A 83 -3.97 -8.44 17.04
C VAL A 83 -4.07 -9.30 18.30
N VAL A 84 -3.15 -9.11 19.23
CA VAL A 84 -3.14 -9.84 20.50
C VAL A 84 -4.28 -9.34 21.39
N LEU A 85 -5.19 -10.23 21.77
CA LEU A 85 -6.31 -9.93 22.67
C LEU A 85 -5.97 -10.16 24.14
N ARG A 86 -5.24 -11.23 24.44
CA ARG A 86 -4.78 -11.63 25.78
C ARG A 86 -3.41 -12.25 25.66
N SER A 87 -2.55 -12.07 26.65
CA SER A 87 -1.21 -12.66 26.63
C SER A 87 -0.72 -13.03 28.02
N ASN A 88 -0.02 -14.17 28.09
CA ASN A 88 0.88 -14.57 29.17
C ASN A 88 2.30 -14.81 28.61
N HIS A 89 2.67 -14.11 27.53
CA HIS A 89 4.00 -14.13 26.91
C HIS A 89 4.70 -12.77 27.14
N PRO A 90 5.99 -12.73 27.54
CA PRO A 90 6.69 -11.47 27.81
C PRO A 90 6.85 -10.56 26.59
N ASP A 91 7.13 -11.14 25.41
CA ASP A 91 7.41 -10.39 24.18
C ASP A 91 6.18 -10.03 23.32
N TYR A 92 5.01 -10.59 23.63
CA TYR A 92 3.76 -10.32 22.91
C TYR A 92 2.76 -9.70 23.89
N LYS A 93 2.40 -8.45 23.69
CA LYS A 93 1.53 -7.68 24.61
C LYS A 93 0.15 -7.50 23.98
N VAL A 94 -0.86 -7.32 24.82
CA VAL A 94 -2.19 -6.93 24.36
C VAL A 94 -2.10 -5.71 23.46
N ASP A 95 -2.91 -5.68 22.40
CA ASP A 95 -2.91 -4.72 21.30
C ASP A 95 -1.70 -4.80 20.35
N ASP A 96 -0.71 -5.66 20.57
CA ASP A 96 0.36 -5.85 19.58
C ASP A 96 -0.21 -6.38 18.27
N LEU A 97 0.23 -5.77 17.17
CA LEU A 97 -0.01 -6.32 15.84
C LEU A 97 1.02 -7.40 15.58
N VAL A 98 0.57 -8.57 15.17
CA VAL A 98 1.42 -9.75 15.01
C VAL A 98 1.22 -10.30 13.62
N TYR A 99 2.32 -10.46 12.91
CA TYR A 99 2.39 -11.14 11.64
C TYR A 99 2.70 -12.63 11.88
N GLY A 100 1.74 -13.48 11.54
CA GLY A 100 1.95 -14.92 11.40
C GLY A 100 2.66 -15.17 10.07
N ARG A 101 3.92 -15.57 10.13
CA ARG A 101 4.80 -15.79 8.97
C ARG A 101 5.07 -17.27 8.75
N THR A 102 5.86 -17.59 7.73
CA THR A 102 6.31 -18.96 7.41
C THR A 102 5.17 -19.94 7.15
N ALA A 103 4.01 -19.45 6.67
CA ALA A 103 2.85 -20.26 6.36
C ALA A 103 2.22 -20.99 7.59
N ARG A 104 2.35 -20.41 8.79
CA ARG A 104 1.94 -21.05 10.06
C ARG A 104 0.81 -20.34 10.81
N GLY A 105 0.34 -19.19 10.34
CA GLY A 105 -0.83 -18.53 10.90
C GLY A 105 -2.10 -19.33 10.57
N ALA A 106 -2.88 -19.70 11.57
CA ALA A 106 -4.10 -20.50 11.39
C ALA A 106 -5.22 -19.67 10.74
N PHE A 107 -5.92 -20.28 9.78
CA PHE A 107 -7.06 -19.68 9.10
C PHE A 107 -8.33 -19.90 9.91
N GLU A 108 -8.40 -19.17 11.02
CA GLU A 108 -9.50 -19.14 11.96
C GLU A 108 -9.70 -17.73 12.51
N GLU A 109 -10.84 -17.43 13.11
CA GLU A 109 -11.09 -16.09 13.62
C GLU A 109 -10.24 -15.73 14.84
N TYR A 110 -10.01 -16.69 15.73
CA TYR A 110 -9.22 -16.56 16.94
C TYR A 110 -8.27 -17.74 17.09
N SER A 111 -7.00 -17.47 17.37
CA SER A 111 -5.98 -18.49 17.60
C SER A 111 -5.44 -18.42 19.02
N ARG A 112 -5.35 -19.57 19.69
CA ARG A 112 -4.54 -19.73 20.90
C ARG A 112 -3.14 -20.13 20.46
N VAL A 113 -2.20 -19.19 20.52
CA VAL A 113 -0.82 -19.39 20.11
C VAL A 113 -0.02 -19.89 21.31
N THR A 114 0.62 -21.04 21.14
CA THR A 114 1.51 -21.65 22.14
C THR A 114 2.88 -20.96 22.16
N ALA A 115 3.65 -21.17 23.23
CA ALA A 115 5.01 -20.63 23.34
C ALA A 115 5.94 -21.10 22.19
N GLU A 116 5.79 -22.35 21.77
CA GLU A 116 6.58 -22.93 20.68
C GLU A 116 6.22 -22.31 19.33
N GLU A 117 4.93 -22.11 19.06
CA GLU A 117 4.46 -21.43 17.85
C GLU A 117 4.88 -19.97 17.83
N ALA A 118 4.73 -19.26 18.95
CA ALA A 118 5.12 -17.87 19.12
C ALA A 118 6.59 -17.63 18.74
N LYS A 119 7.48 -18.56 19.13
CA LYS A 119 8.91 -18.48 18.84
C LYS A 119 9.25 -18.75 17.38
N LYS A 120 8.53 -19.67 16.72
CA LYS A 120 8.86 -20.16 15.37
C LYS A 120 8.20 -19.34 14.27
N SER A 121 7.00 -18.82 14.52
CA SER A 121 6.04 -18.53 13.45
C SER A 121 5.45 -17.13 13.51
N TYR A 122 5.70 -16.36 14.57
CA TYR A 122 5.07 -15.05 14.76
C TYR A 122 6.12 -13.98 15.01
N VAL A 123 5.83 -12.74 14.59
CA VAL A 123 6.66 -11.57 14.87
C VAL A 123 5.77 -10.35 15.09
N VAL A 124 6.13 -9.51 16.05
CA VAL A 124 5.45 -8.22 16.28
C VAL A 124 5.75 -7.25 15.13
N ARG A 125 4.70 -6.55 14.66
CA ARG A 125 4.71 -5.55 13.57
C ARG A 125 4.00 -4.27 14.01
N ASN A 126 4.49 -3.68 15.10
CA ASN A 126 3.90 -2.46 15.66
C ASN A 126 4.26 -1.19 14.87
N ASP A 127 5.25 -1.26 13.98
CA ASP A 127 5.56 -0.23 12.98
C ASP A 127 4.34 0.08 12.07
N ALA A 128 3.47 -0.91 11.85
CA ALA A 128 2.20 -0.74 11.16
C ALA A 128 1.25 0.27 11.80
N LYS A 129 1.39 0.55 13.11
CA LYS A 129 0.59 1.56 13.80
C LYS A 129 1.03 2.99 13.48
N GLN A 130 2.27 3.17 12.99
CA GLN A 130 2.92 4.47 12.88
C GLN A 130 2.95 5.01 11.44
N ASN A 131 3.05 4.13 10.44
CA ASN A 131 3.21 4.55 9.05
C ASN A 131 1.89 4.81 8.30
N GLY A 132 0.75 4.42 8.86
CA GLY A 132 -0.57 4.67 8.26
C GLY A 132 -0.88 3.85 7.01
N LEU A 133 -0.07 2.83 6.72
CA LEU A 133 -0.33 1.88 5.64
C LEU A 133 -1.42 0.87 6.05
N PRO A 134 -2.22 0.35 5.10
CA PRO A 134 -3.21 -0.68 5.40
C PRO A 134 -2.58 -1.94 5.99
N LEU A 135 -3.16 -2.53 7.03
CA LEU A 135 -2.62 -3.73 7.69
C LEU A 135 -2.48 -4.94 6.75
N ARG A 136 -3.36 -5.04 5.74
CA ARG A 136 -3.28 -6.07 4.69
C ARG A 136 -2.00 -5.99 3.84
N HIS A 137 -1.31 -4.86 3.80
CA HIS A 137 -0.01 -4.77 3.12
C HIS A 137 1.05 -5.67 3.77
N TYR A 138 0.96 -5.96 5.07
CA TYR A 138 1.91 -6.82 5.78
C TYR A 138 1.76 -8.30 5.46
N VAL A 139 0.68 -8.70 4.78
CA VAL A 139 0.54 -10.06 4.20
C VAL A 139 0.75 -10.05 2.67
N GLY A 140 1.22 -8.94 2.13
CA GLY A 140 1.42 -8.69 0.69
C GLY A 140 2.74 -7.99 0.43
N VAL A 141 2.68 -6.70 0.05
CA VAL A 141 3.84 -5.89 -0.34
C VAL A 141 4.90 -5.69 0.77
N LEU A 142 4.50 -5.71 2.04
CA LEU A 142 5.38 -5.67 3.21
C LEU A 142 5.50 -7.04 3.91
N GLY A 143 4.96 -8.09 3.29
CA GLY A 143 5.04 -9.46 3.78
C GLY A 143 5.86 -10.36 2.84
N MET A 144 5.67 -11.66 3.00
CA MET A 144 6.33 -12.70 2.21
C MET A 144 6.31 -12.45 0.69
N PRO A 145 5.18 -12.07 0.03
CA PRO A 145 5.17 -11.82 -1.41
C PRO A 145 6.09 -10.66 -1.85
N GLY A 146 6.10 -9.56 -1.08
CA GLY A 146 6.98 -8.43 -1.35
C GLY A 146 8.44 -8.77 -1.16
N MET A 147 8.75 -9.51 -0.10
CA MET A 147 10.11 -9.97 0.19
C MET A 147 10.62 -10.92 -0.89
N THR A 148 9.74 -11.80 -1.39
CA THR A 148 10.01 -12.71 -2.51
C THR A 148 10.40 -11.93 -3.77
N ALA A 149 9.58 -10.93 -4.15
CA ALA A 149 9.86 -10.06 -5.29
C ALA A 149 11.20 -9.34 -5.15
N TYR A 150 11.45 -8.76 -3.97
CA TYR A 150 12.62 -7.93 -3.71
C TYR A 150 13.91 -8.78 -3.71
N TYR A 151 13.93 -9.89 -2.98
CA TYR A 151 15.06 -10.81 -2.91
C TYR A 151 15.36 -11.44 -4.28
N GLY A 152 14.35 -12.03 -4.92
CA GLY A 152 14.52 -12.71 -6.20
C GLY A 152 15.12 -11.81 -7.27
N LEU A 153 14.65 -10.56 -7.36
CA LEU A 153 15.20 -9.62 -8.33
C LEU A 153 16.63 -9.17 -7.96
N HIS A 154 16.87 -8.75 -6.72
CA HIS A 154 18.16 -8.15 -6.35
C HIS A 154 19.28 -9.19 -6.22
N GLU A 155 19.03 -10.30 -5.53
CA GLU A 155 20.06 -11.28 -5.17
C GLU A 155 20.31 -12.32 -6.26
N ILE A 156 19.26 -12.71 -7.00
CA ILE A 156 19.36 -13.73 -8.06
C ILE A 156 19.36 -13.05 -9.43
N GLY A 157 18.40 -12.15 -9.66
CA GLY A 157 18.31 -11.39 -10.91
C GLY A 157 19.52 -10.50 -11.14
N LYS A 158 20.15 -9.95 -10.09
CA LYS A 158 21.35 -9.09 -10.16
C LYS A 158 21.30 -8.06 -11.31
N PRO A 159 20.25 -7.21 -11.33
CA PRO A 159 19.93 -6.38 -12.48
C PRO A 159 20.99 -5.32 -12.75
N LYS A 160 21.23 -5.05 -14.03
CA LYS A 160 22.06 -3.95 -14.52
C LYS A 160 21.20 -3.01 -15.33
N ARG A 161 21.39 -1.70 -15.12
CA ARG A 161 20.67 -0.66 -15.85
C ARG A 161 20.74 -0.90 -17.36
N GLY A 162 19.59 -0.78 -18.04
CA GLY A 162 19.46 -1.00 -19.48
C GLY A 162 19.19 -2.45 -19.91
N GLU A 163 19.26 -3.43 -19.01
CA GLU A 163 18.86 -4.81 -19.30
C GLU A 163 17.33 -4.95 -19.48
N THR A 164 16.93 -5.99 -20.21
CA THR A 164 15.53 -6.40 -20.38
C THR A 164 15.10 -7.37 -19.28
N LEU A 165 14.09 -6.98 -18.51
CA LEU A 165 13.41 -7.82 -17.52
C LEU A 165 12.05 -8.25 -18.07
N TYR A 166 11.84 -9.56 -18.19
CA TYR A 166 10.54 -10.15 -18.45
C TYR A 166 9.93 -10.75 -17.17
N VAL A 167 8.65 -10.52 -16.93
CA VAL A 167 7.92 -11.02 -15.74
C VAL A 167 6.67 -11.77 -16.18
N SER A 168 6.56 -13.05 -15.82
CA SER A 168 5.33 -13.83 -16.01
C SER A 168 4.39 -13.64 -14.81
N ALA A 169 3.07 -13.77 -15.02
CA ALA A 169 2.04 -13.43 -14.03
C ALA A 169 2.24 -12.03 -13.43
N ALA A 170 2.59 -11.05 -14.28
CA ALA A 170 3.09 -9.74 -13.88
C ALA A 170 2.08 -8.91 -13.08
N SER A 171 0.77 -9.15 -13.21
CA SER A 171 -0.28 -8.43 -12.46
C SER A 171 -0.60 -9.06 -11.10
N GLY A 172 0.07 -10.16 -10.74
CA GLY A 172 -0.10 -10.84 -9.45
C GLY A 172 0.62 -10.14 -8.30
N ALA A 173 0.61 -10.77 -7.12
CA ALA A 173 1.21 -10.21 -5.90
C ALA A 173 2.71 -9.90 -6.02
N VAL A 174 3.49 -10.86 -6.55
CA VAL A 174 4.94 -10.76 -6.72
C VAL A 174 5.28 -9.97 -7.98
N GLY A 175 4.69 -10.34 -9.11
CA GLY A 175 5.03 -9.78 -10.42
C GLY A 175 4.88 -8.25 -10.52
N GLN A 176 3.85 -7.68 -9.89
CA GLN A 176 3.59 -6.24 -9.97
C GLN A 176 4.67 -5.42 -9.25
N LEU A 177 5.29 -6.02 -8.23
CA LEU A 177 6.38 -5.41 -7.47
C LEU A 177 7.71 -5.58 -8.20
N VAL A 178 7.97 -6.77 -8.73
CA VAL A 178 9.18 -7.06 -9.53
C VAL A 178 9.32 -6.06 -10.68
N GLY A 179 8.23 -5.80 -11.41
CA GLY A 179 8.27 -4.84 -12.50
C GLY A 179 8.58 -3.43 -12.05
N GLN A 180 7.91 -2.93 -10.99
CA GLN A 180 8.17 -1.61 -10.44
C GLN A 180 9.59 -1.46 -9.88
N PHE A 181 10.13 -2.49 -9.22
CA PHE A 181 11.53 -2.53 -8.80
C PHE A 181 12.47 -2.50 -10.01
N GLY A 182 12.20 -3.28 -11.06
CA GLY A 182 12.96 -3.25 -12.30
C GLY A 182 12.95 -1.86 -12.96
N LYS A 183 11.80 -1.19 -12.99
CA LYS A 183 11.69 0.19 -13.49
C LYS A 183 12.52 1.16 -12.65
N ALA A 184 12.46 1.07 -11.32
CA ALA A 184 13.26 1.89 -10.42
C ALA A 184 14.78 1.69 -10.62
N LEU A 185 15.20 0.51 -11.07
CA LEU A 185 16.60 0.17 -11.38
C LEU A 185 17.01 0.53 -12.81
N GLY A 186 16.11 1.12 -13.60
CA GLY A 186 16.38 1.55 -14.97
C GLY A 186 16.42 0.41 -15.99
N LEU A 187 15.64 -0.64 -15.76
CA LEU A 187 15.44 -1.74 -16.72
C LEU A 187 14.35 -1.39 -17.74
N TYR A 188 14.41 -2.09 -18.88
CA TYR A 188 13.28 -2.22 -19.78
C TYR A 188 12.43 -3.41 -19.32
N VAL A 189 11.20 -3.17 -18.89
CA VAL A 189 10.37 -4.14 -18.18
C VAL A 189 9.17 -4.52 -19.03
N VAL A 190 9.05 -5.83 -19.28
CA VAL A 190 7.96 -6.44 -20.04
C VAL A 190 7.20 -7.42 -19.16
N GLY A 191 5.86 -7.40 -19.22
CA GLY A 191 5.01 -8.28 -18.41
C GLY A 191 3.98 -9.05 -19.21
N SER A 192 3.62 -10.25 -18.78
CA SER A 192 2.43 -10.95 -19.29
C SER A 192 1.36 -11.12 -18.22
N ALA A 193 0.10 -11.02 -18.65
CA ALA A 193 -1.08 -11.24 -17.82
C ALA A 193 -2.20 -11.94 -18.60
N GLY A 194 -3.24 -12.41 -17.90
CA GLY A 194 -4.30 -13.25 -18.48
C GLY A 194 -5.57 -12.52 -18.94
N SER A 195 -5.54 -11.19 -19.01
CA SER A 195 -6.64 -10.35 -19.53
C SER A 195 -6.11 -8.97 -19.96
N ASP A 196 -6.84 -8.29 -20.83
CA ASP A 196 -6.45 -6.97 -21.36
C ASP A 196 -6.50 -5.89 -20.26
N GLU A 197 -7.48 -5.96 -19.35
CA GLU A 197 -7.55 -5.10 -18.17
C GLU A 197 -6.28 -5.20 -17.30
N LYS A 198 -5.74 -6.42 -17.13
CA LYS A 198 -4.49 -6.64 -16.40
C LYS A 198 -3.30 -6.09 -17.17
N VAL A 199 -3.31 -6.16 -18.50
CA VAL A 199 -2.26 -5.58 -19.36
C VAL A 199 -2.24 -4.05 -19.25
N ASP A 200 -3.41 -3.42 -19.27
CA ASP A 200 -3.52 -1.96 -19.14
C ASP A 200 -3.05 -1.48 -17.76
N TYR A 201 -3.36 -2.23 -16.71
CA TYR A 201 -2.81 -1.96 -15.38
C TYR A 201 -1.28 -2.06 -15.33
N LEU A 202 -0.67 -3.06 -15.98
CA LEU A 202 0.79 -3.16 -16.00
C LEU A 202 1.44 -1.93 -16.62
N LYS A 203 0.87 -1.44 -17.73
CA LYS A 203 1.32 -0.20 -18.37
C LYS A 203 1.14 1.01 -17.45
N SER A 204 0.01 1.10 -16.73
CA SER A 204 -0.26 2.23 -15.83
C SER A 204 0.67 2.29 -14.62
N ILE A 205 1.23 1.15 -14.19
CA ILE A 205 2.26 1.09 -13.13
C ILE A 205 3.69 1.12 -13.68
N GLY A 206 3.87 1.47 -14.96
CA GLY A 206 5.16 1.82 -15.54
C GLY A 206 5.89 0.70 -16.29
N PHE A 207 5.28 -0.46 -16.55
CA PHE A 207 5.87 -1.45 -17.47
C PHE A 207 5.99 -0.83 -18.87
N ASP A 208 7.12 -1.04 -19.54
CA ASP A 208 7.36 -0.48 -20.88
C ASP A 208 6.52 -1.21 -21.95
N ALA A 209 6.26 -2.50 -21.73
CA ALA A 209 5.34 -3.27 -22.54
C ALA A 209 4.63 -4.34 -21.71
N ALA A 210 3.43 -4.71 -22.13
CA ALA A 210 2.72 -5.86 -21.59
C ALA A 210 1.81 -6.48 -22.63
N PHE A 211 1.57 -7.79 -22.51
CA PHE A 211 0.70 -8.53 -23.42
C PHE A 211 -0.16 -9.57 -22.70
N ASN A 212 -1.30 -9.88 -23.30
CA ASN A 212 -2.22 -10.90 -22.80
C ASN A 212 -1.78 -12.26 -23.33
N TYR A 213 -1.24 -13.14 -22.48
CA TYR A 213 -0.70 -14.43 -22.94
C TYR A 213 -1.76 -15.39 -23.47
N LYS A 214 -3.06 -15.12 -23.22
CA LYS A 214 -4.17 -15.92 -23.76
C LYS A 214 -4.55 -15.51 -25.18
N GLN A 215 -3.94 -14.45 -25.73
CA GLN A 215 -4.22 -13.93 -27.06
C GLN A 215 -2.94 -13.95 -27.90
N GLY A 216 -3.01 -14.60 -29.07
CA GLY A 216 -1.89 -14.72 -29.99
C GLY A 216 -0.81 -15.71 -29.54
N SER A 217 0.28 -15.77 -30.29
CA SER A 217 1.42 -16.65 -30.00
C SER A 217 2.32 -16.04 -28.93
N ILE A 218 2.69 -16.83 -27.91
CA ILE A 218 3.67 -16.43 -26.89
C ILE A 218 4.99 -16.05 -27.56
N ASP A 219 5.47 -16.87 -28.51
CA ASP A 219 6.71 -16.64 -29.25
C ASP A 219 6.69 -15.29 -29.99
N HIS A 220 5.60 -15.01 -30.71
CA HIS A 220 5.44 -13.74 -31.42
C HIS A 220 5.40 -12.54 -30.46
N ASN A 221 4.69 -12.67 -29.34
CA ASN A 221 4.59 -11.61 -28.34
C ASN A 221 5.95 -11.34 -27.68
N LEU A 222 6.74 -12.37 -27.37
CA LEU A 222 8.08 -12.21 -26.84
C LEU A 222 9.01 -11.55 -27.86
N ALA A 223 9.00 -11.98 -29.13
CA ALA A 223 9.79 -11.34 -30.19
C ALA A 223 9.45 -9.85 -30.38
N LYS A 224 8.15 -9.54 -30.36
CA LYS A 224 7.63 -8.17 -30.55
C LYS A 224 7.97 -7.26 -29.38
N HIS A 225 7.78 -7.73 -28.16
CA HIS A 225 7.90 -6.91 -26.95
C HIS A 225 9.28 -6.95 -26.31
N CYS A 226 10.10 -7.96 -26.60
CA CYS A 226 11.49 -8.08 -26.16
C CYS A 226 12.46 -8.14 -27.36
N PRO A 227 12.49 -7.13 -28.27
CA PRO A 227 13.26 -7.21 -29.52
C PRO A 227 14.78 -7.26 -29.31
N LYS A 228 15.27 -6.92 -28.11
CA LYS A 228 16.68 -7.02 -27.71
C LYS A 228 17.00 -8.30 -26.92
N GLY A 229 16.07 -9.25 -26.89
CA GLY A 229 16.14 -10.45 -26.06
C GLY A 229 15.93 -10.17 -24.57
N ILE A 230 15.96 -11.22 -23.76
CA ILE A 230 15.64 -11.19 -22.33
C ILE A 230 16.90 -11.47 -21.49
N ASP A 231 17.30 -10.52 -20.65
CA ASP A 231 18.46 -10.66 -19.76
C ASP A 231 18.07 -11.26 -18.40
N ILE A 232 16.88 -10.91 -17.90
CA ILE A 232 16.31 -11.42 -16.66
C ILE A 232 14.90 -11.91 -16.93
N TYR A 233 14.63 -13.16 -16.57
CA TYR A 233 13.27 -13.67 -16.51
C TYR A 233 12.89 -13.94 -15.07
N TYR A 234 11.88 -13.22 -14.57
CA TYR A 234 11.25 -13.52 -13.29
C TYR A 234 10.09 -14.49 -13.51
N GLU A 235 10.32 -15.76 -13.19
CA GLU A 235 9.47 -16.89 -13.52
C GLU A 235 8.49 -17.22 -12.38
N ASN A 236 7.18 -17.03 -12.64
CA ASN A 236 6.07 -17.34 -11.73
C ASN A 236 5.10 -18.42 -12.25
N VAL A 237 5.23 -18.83 -13.52
CA VAL A 237 4.25 -19.60 -14.30
C VAL A 237 4.76 -20.97 -14.71
N GLY A 238 5.93 -21.10 -15.33
CA GLY A 238 6.44 -22.34 -15.90
C GLY A 238 5.77 -22.71 -17.24
N GLY A 239 5.90 -23.97 -17.65
CA GLY A 239 5.23 -24.53 -18.84
C GLY A 239 5.67 -23.88 -20.16
N GLU A 240 4.73 -23.72 -21.10
CA GLU A 240 4.98 -23.14 -22.43
C GLU A 240 5.65 -21.76 -22.38
N MET A 241 5.30 -20.93 -21.39
CA MET A 241 5.92 -19.62 -21.21
C MET A 241 7.41 -19.72 -20.89
N LEU A 242 7.79 -20.62 -19.98
CA LEU A 242 9.21 -20.87 -19.66
C LEU A 242 9.95 -21.33 -20.90
N ASP A 243 9.38 -22.30 -21.61
CA ASP A 243 10.01 -22.87 -22.79
C ASP A 243 10.28 -21.83 -23.87
N ALA A 244 9.30 -20.96 -24.15
CA ALA A 244 9.45 -19.85 -25.07
C ALA A 244 10.51 -18.84 -24.60
N VAL A 245 10.54 -18.48 -23.31
CA VAL A 245 11.54 -17.55 -22.79
C VAL A 245 12.96 -18.10 -22.92
N LEU A 246 13.19 -19.41 -22.72
CA LEU A 246 14.52 -20.01 -22.94
C LEU A 246 15.01 -19.79 -24.38
N ALA A 247 14.11 -19.79 -25.37
CA ALA A 247 14.42 -19.49 -26.76
C ALA A 247 14.71 -18.01 -27.02
N HIS A 248 14.03 -17.08 -26.31
CA HIS A 248 14.19 -15.61 -26.46
C HIS A 248 15.23 -14.98 -25.53
N ALA A 249 15.79 -15.74 -24.59
CA ALA A 249 16.76 -15.23 -23.63
C ALA A 249 18.10 -14.83 -24.29
N ASN A 250 18.79 -13.86 -23.68
CA ASN A 250 20.13 -13.45 -24.07
C ASN A 250 21.21 -14.39 -23.50
N ASN A 251 22.43 -14.26 -24.03
CA ASN A 251 23.61 -14.88 -23.43
C ASN A 251 23.81 -14.38 -21.98
N TYR A 252 24.15 -15.28 -21.07
CA TYR A 252 24.36 -15.01 -19.64
C TYR A 252 23.12 -14.46 -18.91
N SER A 253 21.93 -14.73 -19.45
CA SER A 253 20.67 -14.36 -18.83
C SER A 253 20.43 -15.13 -17.52
N ARG A 254 19.58 -14.56 -16.66
CA ARG A 254 19.22 -15.11 -15.34
C ARG A 254 17.73 -15.39 -15.30
N VAL A 255 17.37 -16.63 -15.04
CA VAL A 255 15.99 -17.05 -14.76
C VAL A 255 15.83 -17.23 -13.26
N VAL A 256 15.08 -16.31 -12.65
CA VAL A 256 14.71 -16.34 -11.24
C VAL A 256 13.45 -17.18 -11.11
N VAL A 257 13.60 -18.45 -10.72
CA VAL A 257 12.48 -19.40 -10.61
C VAL A 257 11.79 -19.19 -9.26
N CYS A 258 10.79 -18.30 -9.25
CA CYS A 258 9.97 -18.00 -8.08
C CYS A 258 8.81 -18.98 -7.92
N GLY A 259 8.19 -19.39 -9.03
CA GLY A 259 7.04 -20.29 -9.02
C GLY A 259 6.74 -20.85 -10.40
N MET A 260 5.92 -21.89 -10.44
CA MET A 260 5.49 -22.54 -11.68
C MET A 260 4.00 -22.88 -11.61
N ILE A 261 3.15 -21.86 -11.40
CA ILE A 261 1.72 -22.06 -11.08
C ILE A 261 0.96 -22.84 -12.16
N SER A 262 1.37 -22.82 -13.42
CA SER A 262 0.70 -23.59 -14.49
C SER A 262 0.82 -25.11 -14.31
N GLN A 263 1.77 -25.56 -13.50
CA GLN A 263 2.03 -26.97 -13.24
C GLN A 263 1.27 -27.53 -12.03
N TYR A 264 0.80 -26.67 -11.11
CA TYR A 264 0.35 -27.08 -9.76
C TYR A 264 -0.90 -27.96 -9.73
N ASN A 265 -1.72 -27.92 -10.79
CA ASN A 265 -2.98 -28.66 -10.87
C ASN A 265 -3.00 -29.66 -12.03
N ARG A 266 -1.83 -30.02 -12.56
CA ARG A 266 -1.71 -31.00 -13.66
C ARG A 266 -1.32 -32.37 -13.12
N GLU A 267 -1.85 -33.41 -13.74
CA GLU A 267 -1.46 -34.79 -13.45
C GLU A 267 -0.02 -35.07 -13.93
N LYS A 268 0.34 -34.54 -15.11
CA LYS A 268 1.68 -34.63 -15.68
C LYS A 268 2.23 -33.23 -15.98
N PRO A 269 3.48 -32.93 -15.58
CA PRO A 269 4.13 -31.67 -15.95
C PRO A 269 4.23 -31.51 -17.46
N GLU A 270 4.18 -30.26 -17.93
CA GLU A 270 4.45 -29.92 -19.32
C GLU A 270 5.94 -30.07 -19.65
N PRO A 271 6.31 -30.67 -20.80
CA PRO A 271 7.70 -30.80 -21.21
C PRO A 271 8.31 -29.43 -21.56
N LEU A 272 9.61 -29.28 -21.30
CA LEU A 272 10.42 -28.17 -21.78
C LEU A 272 11.34 -28.67 -22.90
N PHE A 273 11.23 -28.11 -24.09
CA PHE A 273 11.97 -28.49 -25.30
C PHE A 273 13.24 -27.66 -25.49
N ASN A 274 13.27 -26.43 -24.97
CA ASN A 274 14.31 -25.45 -25.18
C ASN A 274 15.40 -25.43 -24.08
N VAL A 275 15.47 -26.47 -23.24
CA VAL A 275 16.45 -26.57 -22.14
C VAL A 275 17.90 -26.52 -22.61
N ILE A 276 18.19 -26.95 -23.84
CA ILE A 276 19.53 -26.84 -24.45
C ILE A 276 20.07 -25.40 -24.46
N ASN A 277 19.17 -24.40 -24.48
CA ASN A 277 19.56 -22.99 -24.41
C ASN A 277 20.23 -22.61 -23.09
N VAL A 278 19.96 -23.33 -21.99
CA VAL A 278 20.66 -23.10 -20.72
C VAL A 278 22.17 -23.28 -20.90
N LEU A 279 22.58 -24.33 -21.60
CA LEU A 279 23.97 -24.59 -21.97
C LEU A 279 24.48 -23.58 -23.01
N VAL A 280 23.78 -23.48 -24.15
CA VAL A 280 24.25 -22.69 -25.31
C VAL A 280 24.39 -21.21 -24.97
N LYS A 281 23.48 -20.67 -24.16
CA LYS A 281 23.46 -19.27 -23.75
C LYS A 281 24.12 -19.04 -22.39
N ARG A 282 24.66 -20.07 -21.74
CA ARG A 282 25.31 -20.00 -20.42
C ARG A 282 24.41 -19.32 -19.37
N MET A 283 23.15 -19.72 -19.36
CA MET A 283 22.13 -19.11 -18.49
C MET A 283 22.34 -19.56 -17.04
N THR A 284 21.98 -18.70 -16.10
CA THR A 284 21.73 -19.11 -14.73
C THR A 284 20.24 -19.36 -14.57
N VAL A 285 19.84 -20.56 -14.15
CA VAL A 285 18.45 -20.90 -13.81
C VAL A 285 18.42 -21.31 -12.35
N GLN A 286 17.84 -20.47 -11.49
CA GLN A 286 17.94 -20.65 -10.04
C GLN A 286 16.58 -20.47 -9.36
N GLY A 287 16.15 -21.51 -8.64
CA GLY A 287 15.04 -21.43 -7.71
C GLY A 287 15.46 -20.95 -6.33
N PHE A 288 14.49 -20.46 -5.56
CA PHE A 288 14.69 -20.05 -4.18
C PHE A 288 13.41 -20.19 -3.37
N ILE A 289 13.55 -20.34 -2.05
CA ILE A 289 12.45 -20.31 -1.09
C ILE A 289 12.72 -19.16 -0.13
N ILE A 290 11.84 -18.16 -0.11
CA ILE A 290 12.08 -16.94 0.67
C ILE A 290 12.20 -17.18 2.19
N MET A 291 11.62 -18.28 2.68
CA MET A 291 11.72 -18.66 4.10
C MET A 291 13.15 -19.01 4.53
N ASP A 292 14.06 -19.29 3.60
CA ASP A 292 15.46 -19.58 3.87
C ASP A 292 16.31 -18.30 4.11
N HIS A 293 15.71 -17.12 3.95
CA HIS A 293 16.41 -15.82 3.99
C HIS A 293 15.82 -14.83 5.04
N PRO A 294 15.60 -15.23 6.30
CA PRO A 294 15.00 -14.36 7.31
C PRO A 294 15.85 -13.12 7.66
N ASP A 295 17.15 -13.20 7.42
CA ASP A 295 18.13 -12.12 7.60
C ASP A 295 17.91 -10.94 6.66
N PHE A 296 17.23 -11.16 5.53
CA PHE A 296 16.94 -10.12 4.55
C PHE A 296 15.72 -9.26 4.90
N GLU A 297 14.90 -9.68 5.86
CA GLU A 297 13.61 -9.06 6.17
C GLU A 297 13.74 -7.60 6.62
N GLU A 298 14.73 -7.28 7.45
CA GLU A 298 14.93 -5.91 7.95
C GLU A 298 15.26 -4.93 6.82
N LYS A 299 16.18 -5.31 5.94
CA LYS A 299 16.56 -4.52 4.76
C LYS A 299 15.35 -4.31 3.84
N PHE A 300 14.63 -5.40 3.54
CA PHE A 300 13.43 -5.36 2.72
C PHE A 300 12.37 -4.41 3.28
N LEU A 301 12.02 -4.55 4.56
CA LEU A 301 11.00 -3.72 5.19
C LEU A 301 11.38 -2.24 5.16
N LYS A 302 12.64 -1.91 5.45
CA LYS A 302 13.14 -0.54 5.39
C LYS A 302 12.99 0.06 3.99
N ASP A 303 13.51 -0.63 2.97
CA ASP A 303 13.57 -0.11 1.61
C ASP A 303 12.17 0.00 0.99
N VAL A 304 11.35 -1.06 1.12
CA VAL A 304 10.04 -1.12 0.48
C VAL A 304 9.00 -0.26 1.19
N THR A 305 9.06 -0.12 2.52
CA THR A 305 8.18 0.82 3.25
C THR A 305 8.42 2.25 2.80
N ALA A 306 9.69 2.65 2.60
CA ALA A 306 10.01 3.99 2.11
C ALA A 306 9.46 4.21 0.70
N LEU A 307 9.63 3.24 -0.21
CA LEU A 307 9.11 3.33 -1.58
C LEU A 307 7.57 3.46 -1.62
N LEU A 308 6.85 2.74 -0.76
CA LEU A 308 5.40 2.86 -0.63
C LEU A 308 4.97 4.22 -0.09
N LEU A 309 5.60 4.68 0.99
CA LEU A 309 5.24 5.96 1.63
C LEU A 309 5.50 7.17 0.72
N ASP A 310 6.56 7.10 -0.08
CA ASP A 310 6.91 8.14 -1.05
C ASP A 310 6.06 8.06 -2.34
N GLY A 311 5.18 7.05 -2.46
CA GLY A 311 4.35 6.84 -3.66
C GLY A 311 5.11 6.38 -4.90
N ARG A 312 6.37 5.96 -4.74
CA ARG A 312 7.22 5.43 -5.84
C ARG A 312 6.80 4.03 -6.28
N ILE A 313 6.07 3.32 -5.42
CA ILE A 313 5.45 2.04 -5.73
C ILE A 313 3.97 2.15 -5.40
N THR A 314 3.15 1.62 -6.29
CA THR A 314 1.72 1.38 -6.08
C THR A 314 1.47 -0.10 -5.91
N TYR A 315 0.38 -0.44 -5.21
CA TYR A 315 0.06 -1.83 -4.92
C TYR A 315 -1.43 -2.10 -5.07
N ARG A 316 -1.76 -3.11 -5.87
CA ARG A 316 -3.13 -3.57 -6.07
C ARG A 316 -3.40 -4.86 -5.32
N GLU A 317 -4.50 -4.84 -4.58
CA GLU A 317 -5.02 -5.95 -3.80
C GLU A 317 -6.40 -6.35 -4.36
N ASP A 318 -6.69 -7.64 -4.30
CA ASP A 318 -8.02 -8.22 -4.52
C ASP A 318 -8.54 -8.66 -3.15
N ILE A 319 -9.55 -7.95 -2.63
CA ILE A 319 -9.97 -8.03 -1.24
C ILE A 319 -11.29 -8.79 -1.15
N ALA A 320 -11.22 -10.02 -0.65
CA ALA A 320 -12.40 -10.76 -0.23
C ALA A 320 -12.73 -10.40 1.23
N LYS A 321 -14.02 -10.30 1.58
CA LYS A 321 -14.47 -9.97 2.94
C LYS A 321 -15.16 -11.17 3.58
N GLY A 322 -14.76 -11.51 4.80
CA GLY A 322 -15.27 -12.64 5.56
C GLY A 322 -14.50 -13.93 5.32
N ILE A 323 -14.31 -14.70 6.39
CA ILE A 323 -13.60 -15.99 6.38
C ILE A 323 -14.23 -17.01 5.42
N GLU A 324 -15.54 -16.89 5.19
CA GLU A 324 -16.30 -17.75 4.28
C GLU A 324 -15.82 -17.67 2.83
N LYS A 325 -15.17 -16.56 2.46
CA LYS A 325 -14.65 -16.35 1.11
C LYS A 325 -13.27 -16.94 0.89
N THR A 326 -12.59 -17.44 1.92
CA THR A 326 -11.23 -17.98 1.77
C THR A 326 -11.11 -19.16 0.80
N PRO A 327 -12.00 -20.18 0.79
CA PRO A 327 -11.95 -21.26 -0.19
C PRO A 327 -12.08 -20.77 -1.65
N GLU A 328 -13.04 -19.87 -1.89
CA GLU A 328 -13.28 -19.26 -3.21
C GLU A 328 -12.07 -18.41 -3.65
N ALA A 329 -11.50 -17.63 -2.73
CA ALA A 329 -10.33 -16.81 -2.98
C ALA A 329 -9.11 -17.66 -3.41
N LEU A 330 -8.85 -18.81 -2.77
CA LEU A 330 -7.75 -19.69 -3.18
C LEU A 330 -7.98 -20.27 -4.58
N CYS A 331 -9.21 -20.66 -4.86
CA CYS A 331 -9.61 -21.14 -6.18
C CYS A 331 -9.41 -20.07 -7.27
N ASN A 332 -9.76 -18.82 -6.97
CA ASN A 332 -9.58 -17.69 -7.87
C ASN A 332 -8.10 -17.42 -8.17
N VAL A 333 -7.22 -17.53 -7.16
CA VAL A 333 -5.76 -17.41 -7.33
C VAL A 333 -5.24 -18.47 -8.29
N LEU A 334 -5.62 -19.74 -8.11
CA LEU A 334 -5.13 -20.84 -8.94
C LEU A 334 -5.64 -20.76 -10.38
N ARG A 335 -6.84 -20.21 -10.60
CA ARG A 335 -7.44 -20.01 -11.93
C ARG A 335 -7.04 -18.69 -12.59
N GLY A 336 -6.27 -17.85 -11.90
CA GLY A 336 -5.86 -16.53 -12.41
C GLY A 336 -7.01 -15.53 -12.56
N VAL A 337 -8.09 -15.71 -11.79
CA VAL A 337 -9.25 -14.81 -11.75
C VAL A 337 -8.90 -13.54 -10.98
N ASN A 338 -8.22 -13.68 -9.83
CA ASN A 338 -7.87 -12.57 -8.96
C ASN A 338 -7.09 -11.46 -9.69
N PHE A 339 -7.26 -10.21 -9.29
CA PHE A 339 -6.54 -9.08 -9.88
C PHE A 339 -5.73 -8.31 -8.84
N GLY A 340 -4.44 -8.62 -8.76
CA GLY A 340 -3.53 -8.13 -7.73
C GLY A 340 -3.28 -9.20 -6.67
N LYS A 341 -2.85 -8.78 -5.48
CA LYS A 341 -2.67 -9.69 -4.35
C LYS A 341 -4.00 -10.07 -3.72
N GLN A 342 -4.35 -11.36 -3.75
CA GLN A 342 -5.52 -11.85 -3.04
C GLN A 342 -5.30 -11.83 -1.53
N VAL A 343 -6.17 -11.11 -0.82
CA VAL A 343 -6.28 -11.10 0.64
C VAL A 343 -7.72 -11.38 1.07
N VAL A 344 -7.88 -11.90 2.28
CA VAL A 344 -9.20 -12.05 2.92
C VAL A 344 -9.22 -11.22 4.18
N GLU A 345 -10.10 -10.23 4.24
CA GLU A 345 -10.31 -9.39 5.42
C GLU A 345 -11.29 -10.08 6.37
N ILE A 346 -10.81 -10.38 7.57
CA ILE A 346 -11.53 -11.14 8.59
C ILE A 346 -12.20 -10.20 9.59
N ALA A 347 -11.50 -9.15 9.99
CA ALA A 347 -12.01 -8.15 10.91
C ALA A 347 -11.25 -6.82 10.82
N GLU A 348 -11.95 -5.72 11.07
CA GLU A 348 -11.33 -4.39 11.15
C GLU A 348 -10.76 -4.12 12.56
N LEU A 349 -9.55 -3.55 12.60
CA LEU A 349 -8.89 -3.20 13.87
C LEU A 349 -9.69 -2.15 14.67
N SER A 350 -10.37 -1.21 14.00
CA SER A 350 -11.25 -0.20 14.61
C SER A 350 -12.40 -0.87 15.39
N GLY A 351 -13.10 -1.82 14.76
CA GLY A 351 -14.16 -2.62 15.37
C GLY A 351 -13.65 -3.49 16.53
N ILE A 352 -12.43 -4.03 16.41
CA ILE A 352 -11.82 -4.81 17.49
C ILE A 352 -11.38 -3.92 18.65
N LYS A 353 -10.84 -2.71 18.44
CA LYS A 353 -10.56 -1.79 19.55
C LYS A 353 -11.84 -1.34 20.26
N LYS A 354 -12.96 -1.16 19.56
CA LYS A 354 -14.28 -0.96 20.17
C LYS A 354 -14.70 -2.16 21.04
N ASN A 355 -14.38 -3.39 20.63
CA ASN A 355 -14.67 -4.64 21.36
C ASN A 355 -13.63 -5.05 22.44
N LEU A 356 -12.35 -4.72 22.29
CA LEU A 356 -11.26 -4.92 23.26
C LEU A 356 -11.33 -3.88 24.36
N ASN A 357 -11.67 -2.63 24.02
CA ASN A 357 -12.03 -1.65 25.03
C ASN A 357 -13.32 -2.07 25.77
N ARG A 358 -14.19 -2.91 25.18
CA ARG A 358 -15.27 -3.61 25.92
C ARG A 358 -14.72 -4.77 26.78
N ALA A 359 -13.84 -5.64 26.27
CA ALA A 359 -13.30 -6.82 26.98
C ALA A 359 -12.29 -6.51 28.11
N GLY A 360 -11.41 -5.53 27.92
CA GLY A 360 -10.57 -4.96 28.98
C GLY A 360 -11.39 -4.19 30.03
N THR A 361 -12.58 -3.70 29.65
CA THR A 361 -13.60 -3.24 30.60
C THR A 361 -14.30 -4.43 31.27
N THR A 362 -14.46 -5.58 30.62
CA THR A 362 -15.01 -6.82 31.21
C THR A 362 -14.14 -7.40 32.34
N ILE A 363 -12.80 -7.29 32.22
CA ILE A 363 -11.87 -7.71 33.27
C ILE A 363 -11.90 -6.74 34.47
N LYS A 364 -12.23 -5.45 34.26
CA LYS A 364 -12.57 -4.51 35.34
C LYS A 364 -14.03 -4.61 35.81
N GLN A 365 -14.92 -5.27 35.06
CA GLN A 365 -16.34 -5.46 35.40
C GLN A 365 -16.60 -6.67 36.31
N LYS A 366 -15.64 -7.59 36.48
CA LYS A 366 -15.67 -8.50 37.65
C LYS A 366 -15.47 -7.74 38.98
N THR A 367 -15.18 -6.45 38.92
CA THR A 367 -15.35 -5.50 40.01
C THR A 367 -16.26 -4.33 39.58
N GLY A 368 -17.53 -4.61 39.28
CA GLY A 368 -18.63 -3.65 39.40
C GLY A 368 -18.85 -2.66 38.23
N GLY A 369 -19.88 -2.94 37.44
CA GLY A 369 -20.81 -2.02 36.77
C GLY A 369 -20.31 -0.68 36.22
N ALA A 370 -20.20 -0.58 34.89
CA ALA A 370 -20.22 0.70 34.18
C ALA A 370 -21.23 0.66 33.03
N ASP A 371 -22.29 1.45 33.14
CA ASP A 371 -23.25 1.70 32.07
C ASP A 371 -22.63 2.72 31.10
N LYS A 372 -22.33 2.30 29.86
CA LYS A 372 -21.78 3.18 28.81
C LYS A 372 -22.83 3.52 27.76
N THR A 373 -22.87 4.79 27.35
CA THR A 373 -23.75 5.28 26.27
C THR A 373 -23.06 5.11 24.91
N PHE A 374 -23.81 4.73 23.87
CA PHE A 374 -23.31 4.47 22.51
C PHE A 374 -24.09 5.31 21.51
N ASP A 375 -23.39 6.11 20.70
CA ASP A 375 -24.01 7.11 19.81
C ASP A 375 -23.57 6.85 18.37
N ASN A 376 -24.23 5.89 17.74
CA ASN A 376 -23.83 5.40 16.42
C ASN A 376 -23.88 6.50 15.34
N GLU A 377 -24.90 7.35 15.39
CA GLU A 377 -25.08 8.47 14.44
C GLU A 377 -23.97 9.53 14.59
N TYR A 378 -23.59 9.86 15.83
CA TYR A 378 -22.47 10.76 16.10
C TYR A 378 -21.13 10.17 15.64
N GLU A 379 -20.91 8.88 15.87
CA GLU A 379 -19.67 8.19 15.49
C GLU A 379 -19.46 8.16 13.97
N GLU A 380 -20.52 7.94 13.19
CA GLU A 380 -20.47 7.97 11.72
C GLU A 380 -20.10 9.37 11.20
N GLU A 381 -20.76 10.42 11.70
CA GLU A 381 -20.47 11.79 11.30
C GLU A 381 -19.10 12.28 11.77
N LEU A 382 -18.64 11.84 12.95
CA LEU A 382 -17.30 12.11 13.45
C LEU A 382 -16.23 11.52 12.52
N GLU A 383 -16.43 10.29 12.03
CA GLU A 383 -15.48 9.65 11.11
C GLU A 383 -15.39 10.38 9.76
N ARG A 384 -16.55 10.78 9.22
CA ARG A 384 -16.62 11.60 8.00
C ARG A 384 -15.91 12.94 8.19
N PHE A 385 -16.16 13.62 9.31
CA PHE A 385 -15.49 14.88 9.65
C PHE A 385 -13.97 14.71 9.80
N LYS A 386 -13.51 13.69 10.52
CA LYS A 386 -12.07 13.42 10.72
C LYS A 386 -11.35 13.12 9.41
N THR A 387 -12.03 12.44 8.49
CA THR A 387 -11.52 12.20 7.14
C THR A 387 -11.38 13.49 6.35
N LEU A 388 -12.39 14.37 6.38
CA LEU A 388 -12.36 15.68 5.74
C LEU A 388 -11.24 16.55 6.33
N GLU A 389 -11.16 16.68 7.65
CA GLU A 389 -10.14 17.44 8.36
C GLU A 389 -8.72 17.02 7.92
N LYS A 390 -8.44 15.71 7.93
CA LYS A 390 -7.12 15.18 7.52
C LYS A 390 -6.80 15.51 6.07
N LYS A 391 -7.76 15.33 5.15
CA LYS A 391 -7.57 15.60 3.72
C LYS A 391 -7.38 17.09 3.44
N SER A 392 -8.17 17.96 4.06
CA SER A 392 -8.06 19.41 3.88
C SER A 392 -6.77 20.00 4.46
N ASN A 393 -6.28 19.48 5.60
CA ASN A 393 -4.96 19.83 6.13
C ASN A 393 -3.84 19.46 5.15
N LYS A 394 -3.89 18.25 4.56
CA LYS A 394 -2.93 17.83 3.54
C LYS A 394 -3.00 18.69 2.29
N LEU A 395 -4.21 18.99 1.81
CA LEU A 395 -4.42 19.84 0.64
C LEU A 395 -3.81 21.24 0.86
N SER A 396 -4.07 21.88 2.00
CA SER A 396 -3.49 23.18 2.35
C SER A 396 -1.95 23.14 2.37
N LYS A 397 -1.36 22.08 2.96
CA LYS A 397 0.09 21.87 2.96
C LYS A 397 0.65 21.74 1.54
N HIS A 398 0.04 20.90 0.70
CA HIS A 398 0.53 20.64 -0.65
C HIS A 398 0.34 21.83 -1.60
N ALA A 399 -0.75 22.60 -1.47
CA ALA A 399 -0.93 23.83 -2.22
C ALA A 399 0.19 24.84 -1.91
N LYS A 400 0.58 24.98 -0.63
CA LYS A 400 1.73 25.81 -0.27
C LYS A 400 3.04 25.29 -0.87
N GLN A 401 3.28 23.98 -0.78
CA GLN A 401 4.47 23.36 -1.37
C GLN A 401 4.56 23.54 -2.89
N TYR A 402 3.42 23.53 -3.59
CA TYR A 402 3.38 23.81 -5.02
C TYR A 402 3.88 25.22 -5.32
N MET A 403 3.33 26.24 -4.66
CA MET A 403 3.78 27.64 -4.82
C MET A 403 5.27 27.80 -4.49
N ASP A 404 5.74 27.18 -3.40
CA ASP A 404 7.16 27.20 -3.03
C ASP A 404 8.05 26.54 -4.10
N SER A 405 7.58 25.48 -4.74
CA SER A 405 8.29 24.79 -5.82
C SER A 405 8.34 25.63 -7.10
N THR A 406 7.24 26.28 -7.47
CA THR A 406 7.21 27.21 -8.62
C THR A 406 8.22 28.34 -8.43
N ARG A 407 8.25 28.95 -7.24
CA ARG A 407 9.27 29.95 -6.88
C ARG A 407 10.69 29.39 -6.95
N ALA A 408 10.90 28.16 -6.50
CA ALA A 408 12.21 27.53 -6.53
C ALA A 408 12.71 27.26 -7.96
N ILE A 409 11.81 26.90 -8.88
CA ILE A 409 12.14 26.75 -10.32
C ILE A 409 12.60 28.08 -10.89
N ILE A 410 11.81 29.15 -10.72
CA ILE A 410 12.14 30.49 -11.22
C ILE A 410 13.47 30.96 -10.63
N ALA A 411 13.66 30.85 -9.31
CA ALA A 411 14.90 31.23 -8.65
C ALA A 411 16.11 30.43 -9.16
N SER A 412 15.93 29.15 -9.53
CA SER A 412 17.00 28.34 -10.11
C SER A 412 17.36 28.77 -11.52
N GLN A 413 16.36 29.12 -12.34
CA GLN A 413 16.57 29.68 -13.67
C GLN A 413 17.32 31.03 -13.60
N THR A 414 16.91 31.93 -12.70
CA THR A 414 17.59 33.21 -12.49
C THR A 414 19.05 33.02 -12.04
N ARG A 415 19.33 32.06 -11.15
CA ARG A 415 20.71 31.74 -10.75
C ARG A 415 21.57 31.22 -11.91
N LEU A 416 21.02 30.33 -12.74
CA LEU A 416 21.73 29.83 -13.93
C LEU A 416 22.07 30.98 -14.88
N LEU A 417 21.11 31.86 -15.15
CA LEU A 417 21.31 33.05 -15.98
C LEU A 417 22.42 33.94 -15.43
N GLN A 418 22.43 34.23 -14.13
CA GLN A 418 23.47 35.05 -13.48
C GLN A 418 24.87 34.41 -13.55
N ILE A 419 24.96 33.08 -13.44
CA ILE A 419 26.24 32.36 -13.57
C ILE A 419 26.74 32.44 -15.01
N ILE A 420 25.87 32.19 -15.99
CA ILE A 420 26.22 32.28 -17.41
C ILE A 420 26.65 33.71 -17.75
N GLU A 421 25.93 34.73 -17.28
CA GLU A 421 26.30 36.14 -17.46
C GLU A 421 27.72 36.44 -16.95
N LYS A 422 28.06 35.91 -15.77
CA LYS A 422 29.42 36.05 -15.19
C LYS A 422 30.49 35.31 -16.00
N ILE A 423 30.17 34.17 -16.58
CA ILE A 423 31.11 33.41 -17.43
C ILE A 423 31.45 34.19 -18.70
N TYR A 424 30.45 34.80 -19.34
CA TYR A 424 30.64 35.50 -20.61
C TYR A 424 31.06 36.98 -20.46
N GLY A 425 30.87 37.60 -19.28
CA GLY A 425 31.28 38.99 -19.01
C GLY A 425 30.69 39.98 -20.01
N ASP A 426 31.46 40.99 -20.43
CA ASP A 426 31.02 42.00 -21.42
C ASP A 426 30.74 41.38 -22.81
N ASN A 427 31.21 40.17 -23.08
CA ASN A 427 30.93 39.43 -24.32
C ASN A 427 29.58 38.68 -24.28
N ALA A 428 28.88 38.64 -23.14
CA ALA A 428 27.55 38.03 -23.05
C ALA A 428 26.53 38.73 -23.98
N PHE A 429 26.73 40.02 -24.24
CA PHE A 429 25.85 40.86 -25.03
C PHE A 429 25.95 40.63 -26.56
N SER A 430 26.90 39.83 -27.04
CA SER A 430 27.02 39.52 -28.49
C SER A 430 26.25 38.26 -28.92
N ASN A 431 25.69 37.48 -27.98
CA ASN A 431 24.89 36.29 -28.30
C ASN A 431 23.37 36.62 -28.26
N PRO A 432 22.67 36.59 -29.42
CA PRO A 432 21.24 36.88 -29.50
C PRO A 432 20.37 35.93 -28.67
N VAL A 433 20.74 34.65 -28.58
CA VAL A 433 20.01 33.64 -27.80
C VAL A 433 20.06 33.98 -26.31
N PHE A 434 21.24 34.36 -25.82
CA PHE A 434 21.42 34.71 -24.41
C PHE A 434 20.63 35.97 -24.05
N THR A 435 20.64 36.98 -24.93
CA THR A 435 19.91 38.25 -24.72
C THR A 435 18.40 38.03 -24.67
N GLU A 436 17.84 37.25 -25.60
CA GLU A 436 16.41 36.93 -25.60
C GLU A 436 16.02 36.00 -24.45
N TYR A 437 16.88 35.05 -24.07
CA TYR A 437 16.67 34.21 -22.87
C TYR A 437 16.61 35.02 -21.59
N LYS A 438 17.51 35.99 -21.43
CA LYS A 438 17.52 36.93 -20.30
C LYS A 438 16.21 37.69 -20.21
N LYS A 439 15.75 38.30 -21.30
CA LYS A 439 14.47 39.03 -21.35
C LYS A 439 13.28 38.12 -21.00
N ALA A 440 13.25 36.91 -21.55
CA ALA A 440 12.19 35.94 -21.27
C ALA A 440 12.14 35.56 -19.78
N LEU A 441 13.29 35.26 -19.16
CA LEU A 441 13.36 34.93 -17.74
C LEU A 441 13.00 36.12 -16.83
N GLU A 442 13.45 37.33 -17.15
CA GLU A 442 13.07 38.55 -16.41
C GLU A 442 11.57 38.83 -16.50
N ALA A 443 10.95 38.53 -17.65
CA ALA A 443 9.50 38.64 -17.83
C ALA A 443 8.74 37.57 -17.04
N ILE A 444 9.20 36.31 -17.05
CA ILE A 444 8.63 35.21 -16.25
C ILE A 444 8.73 35.53 -14.76
N GLU A 445 9.88 36.00 -14.28
CA GLU A 445 10.09 36.36 -12.87
C GLU A 445 9.16 37.50 -12.45
N ARG A 446 8.99 38.51 -13.30
CA ARG A 446 8.07 39.63 -13.05
C ARG A 446 6.61 39.19 -13.04
N GLU A 447 6.17 38.43 -14.04
CA GLU A 447 4.79 37.91 -14.11
C GLU A 447 4.48 37.03 -12.90
N SER A 448 5.43 36.19 -12.49
CA SER A 448 5.24 35.36 -11.30
C SER A 448 5.08 36.22 -10.05
N LYS A 449 5.95 37.20 -9.85
CA LYS A 449 5.98 38.02 -8.63
C LYS A 449 4.80 38.99 -8.54
N ASP A 450 4.44 39.62 -9.65
CA ASP A 450 3.47 40.71 -9.67
C ASP A 450 2.03 40.20 -9.85
N ASN A 451 1.85 39.05 -10.51
CA ASN A 451 0.53 38.53 -10.87
C ASN A 451 0.24 37.14 -10.31
N LEU A 452 1.11 36.15 -10.57
CA LEU A 452 0.83 34.75 -10.22
C LEU A 452 0.79 34.53 -8.71
N ASP A 453 1.84 34.96 -8.01
CA ASP A 453 2.01 34.76 -6.57
C ASP A 453 0.90 35.43 -5.75
N PRO A 454 0.58 36.73 -5.96
CA PRO A 454 -0.51 37.37 -5.24
C PRO A 454 -1.87 36.73 -5.54
N ALA A 455 -2.11 36.32 -6.80
CA ALA A 455 -3.35 35.66 -7.19
C ALA A 455 -3.49 34.30 -6.51
N TYR A 456 -2.45 33.45 -6.52
CA TYR A 456 -2.47 32.14 -5.89
C TYR A 456 -2.59 32.25 -4.37
N GLN A 457 -1.85 33.18 -3.77
CA GLN A 457 -1.92 33.44 -2.33
C GLN A 457 -3.35 33.79 -1.90
N LYS A 458 -4.00 34.71 -2.63
CA LYS A 458 -5.33 35.21 -2.31
C LYS A 458 -6.47 34.24 -2.64
N THR A 459 -6.32 33.45 -3.70
CA THR A 459 -7.40 32.58 -4.21
C THR A 459 -7.28 31.13 -3.77
N VAL A 460 -6.08 30.68 -3.37
CA VAL A 460 -5.82 29.28 -2.97
C VAL A 460 -5.33 29.19 -1.53
N ILE A 461 -4.21 29.86 -1.20
CA ILE A 461 -3.56 29.69 0.11
C ILE A 461 -4.40 30.24 1.24
N GLU A 462 -4.83 31.50 1.15
CA GLU A 462 -5.62 32.16 2.20
C GLU A 462 -6.97 31.46 2.43
N PRO A 463 -7.75 31.10 1.40
CA PRO A 463 -9.00 30.37 1.61
C PRO A 463 -8.80 28.99 2.23
N LEU A 464 -7.77 28.22 1.80
CA LEU A 464 -7.47 26.91 2.40
C LEU A 464 -7.03 27.04 3.85
N ALA A 465 -6.18 28.02 4.16
CA ALA A 465 -5.73 28.29 5.52
C ALA A 465 -6.92 28.68 6.42
N ARG A 466 -7.82 29.54 5.92
CA ARG A 466 -9.05 29.91 6.63
C ARG A 466 -9.95 28.70 6.85
N TYR A 467 -10.15 27.88 5.83
CA TYR A 467 -10.99 26.68 5.92
C TYR A 467 -10.47 25.69 6.98
N VAL A 468 -9.16 25.42 6.96
CA VAL A 468 -8.51 24.54 7.94
C VAL A 468 -8.52 25.14 9.36
N SER A 469 -8.54 26.47 9.49
CA SER A 469 -8.53 27.14 10.80
C SER A 469 -9.81 26.93 11.63
N TYR A 470 -10.91 26.44 11.02
CA TYR A 470 -12.14 26.14 11.74
C TYR A 470 -12.11 24.80 12.48
N PHE A 471 -11.29 23.84 12.04
CA PHE A 471 -11.28 22.49 12.62
C PHE A 471 -10.90 22.43 14.11
N PRO A 472 -9.93 23.23 14.63
CA PRO A 472 -9.61 23.27 16.05
C PRO A 472 -10.81 23.57 16.96
N GLU A 473 -11.71 24.47 16.55
CA GLU A 473 -12.90 24.82 17.35
C GLU A 473 -13.89 23.65 17.41
N VAL A 474 -14.12 22.99 16.27
CA VAL A 474 -14.95 21.77 16.19
C VAL A 474 -14.37 20.65 17.04
N ASN A 475 -13.04 20.50 17.06
CA ASN A 475 -12.35 19.53 17.91
C ASN A 475 -12.52 19.81 19.40
N GLU A 476 -12.53 21.08 19.81
CA GLU A 476 -12.81 21.44 21.19
C GLU A 476 -14.28 21.19 21.56
N ALA A 477 -15.23 21.37 20.64
CA ALA A 477 -16.63 20.99 20.85
C ALA A 477 -16.78 19.46 21.03
N ILE A 478 -16.12 18.66 20.18
CA ILE A 478 -16.04 17.19 20.30
C ILE A 478 -15.48 16.78 21.67
N LYS A 479 -14.40 17.43 22.10
CA LYS A 479 -13.75 17.16 23.40
C LYS A 479 -14.66 17.50 24.58
N ARG A 480 -15.37 18.63 24.52
CA ARG A 480 -16.37 19.02 25.53
C ARG A 480 -17.50 17.99 25.63
N ARG A 481 -18.05 17.55 24.49
CA ARG A 481 -19.06 16.50 24.42
C ARG A 481 -18.56 15.19 25.04
N ASN A 482 -17.35 14.75 24.70
CA ASN A 482 -16.77 13.52 25.26
C ASN A 482 -16.57 13.60 26.78
N LYS A 483 -16.18 14.77 27.30
CA LYS A 483 -16.10 14.99 28.75
C LYS A 483 -17.48 14.86 29.41
N LYS A 484 -18.53 15.42 28.79
CA LYS A 484 -19.90 15.33 29.33
C LYS A 484 -20.52 13.94 29.23
N LEU A 485 -20.17 13.17 28.20
CA LEU A 485 -20.49 11.75 28.13
C LEU A 485 -19.92 10.98 29.33
N LEU A 486 -18.65 11.25 29.69
CA LEU A 486 -18.02 10.62 30.85
C LEU A 486 -18.68 11.03 32.16
N ASP A 487 -19.01 12.31 32.34
CA ASP A 487 -19.73 12.82 33.53
C ASP A 487 -21.11 12.12 33.67
N TYR A 488 -21.83 11.94 32.56
CA TYR A 488 -23.13 11.24 32.51
C TYR A 488 -23.00 9.76 32.85
N ASP A 489 -22.10 9.03 32.20
CA ASP A 489 -21.88 7.59 32.45
C ASP A 489 -21.46 7.35 33.91
N GLN A 490 -20.66 8.24 34.50
CA GLN A 490 -20.29 8.19 35.93
C GLN A 490 -21.50 8.42 36.86
N SER A 491 -22.31 9.42 36.58
CA SER A 491 -23.50 9.76 37.39
C SER A 491 -24.55 8.65 37.31
N ARG A 492 -24.75 8.05 36.13
CA ARG A 492 -25.63 6.90 35.94
C ARG A 492 -25.14 5.66 36.69
N SER A 493 -23.83 5.38 36.66
CA SER A 493 -23.21 4.30 37.45
C SER A 493 -23.42 4.51 38.96
N LYS A 494 -23.35 5.76 39.44
CA LYS A 494 -23.62 6.11 40.85
C LYS A 494 -25.07 5.84 41.25
N VAL A 495 -26.05 6.20 40.40
CA VAL A 495 -27.47 5.87 40.60
C VAL A 495 -27.66 4.36 40.69
N ARG A 496 -27.13 3.60 39.72
CA ARG A 496 -27.24 2.14 39.70
C ARG A 496 -26.68 1.49 40.96
N LYS A 497 -25.52 1.94 41.46
CA LYS A 497 -24.95 1.44 42.73
C LYS A 497 -25.85 1.70 43.94
N LEU A 498 -26.56 2.83 43.97
CA LEU A 498 -27.50 3.16 45.05
C LEU A 498 -28.82 2.39 44.94
N ILE A 499 -29.22 1.96 43.74
CA ILE A 499 -30.33 1.03 43.52
C ILE A 499 -29.93 -0.38 43.97
N ASP A 500 -28.76 -0.86 43.53
CA ASP A 500 -28.26 -2.21 43.84
C ASP A 500 -27.93 -2.38 45.33
N LYS A 501 -27.48 -1.30 45.99
CA LYS A 501 -27.23 -1.24 47.43
C LYS A 501 -27.81 0.04 48.04
N PRO A 502 -29.09 0.01 48.50
CA PRO A 502 -29.76 1.16 49.08
C PRO A 502 -29.01 1.73 50.29
N SER A 503 -28.95 3.07 50.37
CA SER A 503 -28.33 3.77 51.49
C SER A 503 -29.33 3.94 52.64
N GLU A 504 -28.83 4.04 53.88
CA GLU A 504 -29.66 4.35 55.07
C GLU A 504 -30.26 5.77 55.05
N ASP A 505 -29.72 6.68 54.22
CA ASP A 505 -30.26 8.02 53.98
C ASP A 505 -31.18 7.99 52.75
N PRO A 506 -32.51 8.14 52.91
CA PRO A 506 -33.48 8.09 51.83
C PRO A 506 -33.31 9.18 50.77
N SER A 507 -32.58 10.27 51.09
CA SER A 507 -32.38 11.41 50.18
C SER A 507 -31.25 11.20 49.17
N ARG A 508 -30.37 10.20 49.35
CA ARG A 508 -29.18 10.01 48.50
C ARG A 508 -29.48 9.50 47.10
N LEU A 509 -30.46 8.60 46.96
CA LEU A 509 -30.86 8.09 45.65
C LEU A 509 -31.54 9.19 44.81
N PRO A 510 -32.56 9.93 45.32
CA PRO A 510 -33.14 11.06 44.58
C PRO A 510 -32.13 12.13 44.16
N ARG A 511 -31.15 12.46 45.02
CA ARG A 511 -30.08 13.41 44.67
C ARG A 511 -29.17 12.89 43.55
N ALA A 512 -28.79 11.62 43.60
CA ALA A 512 -27.97 11.01 42.55
C ALA A 512 -28.73 10.91 41.21
N GLU A 513 -30.04 10.64 41.24
CA GLU A 513 -30.90 10.66 40.05
C GLU A 513 -31.00 12.06 39.45
N GLN A 514 -31.15 13.08 40.28
CA GLN A 514 -31.14 14.48 39.84
C GLN A 514 -29.79 14.86 39.20
N GLU A 515 -28.66 14.49 39.81
CA GLU A 515 -27.31 14.69 39.24
C GLU A 515 -27.15 13.99 37.89
N ALA A 516 -27.63 12.74 37.76
CA ALA A 516 -27.56 11.97 36.52
C ALA A 516 -28.44 12.58 35.41
N ASN A 517 -29.64 13.07 35.74
CA ASN A 517 -30.51 13.75 34.79
C ASN A 517 -29.91 15.05 34.28
N MET A 518 -29.31 15.87 35.16
CA MET A 518 -28.60 17.09 34.75
C MET A 518 -27.39 16.78 33.86
N ALA A 519 -26.62 15.73 34.19
CA ALA A 519 -25.48 15.31 33.38
C ALA A 519 -25.93 14.79 32.00
N ARG A 520 -27.06 14.07 31.95
CA ARG A 520 -27.68 13.61 30.70
C ARG A 520 -28.07 14.77 29.80
N GLU A 521 -28.79 15.76 30.32
CA GLU A 521 -29.22 16.93 29.54
C GLU A 521 -28.03 17.70 28.95
N LEU A 522 -26.98 17.94 29.75
CA LEU A 522 -25.76 18.60 29.27
C LEU A 522 -25.05 17.81 28.16
N TYR A 523 -25.03 16.49 28.30
CA TYR A 523 -24.46 15.58 27.31
C TYR A 523 -25.30 15.57 26.02
N GLU A 524 -26.60 15.32 26.12
CA GLU A 524 -27.53 15.22 24.99
C GLU A 524 -27.56 16.51 24.18
N ASN A 525 -27.57 17.68 24.85
CA ASN A 525 -27.50 18.97 24.17
C ASN A 525 -26.25 19.10 23.28
N LEU A 526 -25.07 18.77 23.81
CA LEU A 526 -23.83 18.83 23.03
C LEU A 526 -23.78 17.77 21.93
N ASN A 527 -24.33 16.59 22.20
CA ASN A 527 -24.40 15.51 21.23
C ASN A 527 -25.29 15.88 20.04
N THR A 528 -26.49 16.41 20.30
CA THR A 528 -27.42 16.88 19.27
C THR A 528 -26.83 18.01 18.44
N ILE A 529 -26.10 18.95 19.05
CA ILE A 529 -25.40 20.00 18.30
C ILE A 529 -24.41 19.37 17.31
N LEU A 530 -23.54 18.46 17.76
CA LEU A 530 -22.52 17.87 16.89
C LEU A 530 -23.11 16.96 15.81
N VAL A 531 -24.14 16.16 16.14
CA VAL A 531 -24.85 15.33 15.15
C VAL A 531 -25.47 16.19 14.04
N ASN A 532 -26.00 17.37 14.38
CA ASN A 532 -26.60 18.27 13.40
C ASN A 532 -25.58 19.11 12.62
N ASP A 533 -24.46 19.50 13.24
CA ASP A 533 -23.55 20.48 12.66
C ASP A 533 -22.36 19.85 11.91
N LEU A 534 -21.92 18.65 12.29
CA LEU A 534 -20.86 17.93 11.55
C LEU A 534 -21.23 17.67 10.08
N PRO A 535 -22.45 17.19 9.74
CA PRO A 535 -22.87 17.05 8.34
C PRO A 535 -22.83 18.37 7.57
N LYS A 536 -23.31 19.46 8.18
CA LYS A 536 -23.32 20.79 7.55
C LYS A 536 -21.91 21.28 7.27
N LEU A 537 -20.99 21.10 8.22
CA LEU A 537 -19.57 21.41 8.04
C LEU A 537 -18.96 20.59 6.92
N ILE A 538 -19.34 19.31 6.80
CA ILE A 538 -18.90 18.44 5.71
C ILE A 538 -19.43 18.96 4.37
N ASP A 539 -20.68 19.40 4.29
CA ASP A 539 -21.29 19.89 3.04
C ASP A 539 -20.73 21.24 2.60
N LEU A 540 -20.27 22.07 3.53
CA LEU A 540 -19.54 23.30 3.21
C LEU A 540 -18.24 23.06 2.44
N ARG A 541 -17.72 21.83 2.40
CA ARG A 541 -16.52 21.50 1.61
C ARG A 541 -16.68 21.88 0.13
N VAL A 542 -17.85 21.69 -0.45
CA VAL A 542 -18.10 21.90 -1.89
C VAL A 542 -18.00 23.39 -2.23
N PRO A 543 -18.81 24.28 -1.63
CA PRO A 543 -18.73 25.70 -1.93
C PRO A 543 -17.42 26.36 -1.50
N TYR A 544 -16.66 25.78 -0.56
CA TYR A 544 -15.35 26.30 -0.16
C TYR A 544 -14.19 25.79 -1.02
N LEU A 545 -14.18 24.51 -1.40
CA LEU A 545 -13.04 23.89 -2.08
C LEU A 545 -13.16 23.95 -3.60
N ASP A 546 -14.37 23.98 -4.17
CA ASP A 546 -14.52 24.02 -5.63
C ASP A 546 -13.92 25.31 -6.24
N PRO A 547 -14.20 26.53 -5.72
CA PRO A 547 -13.59 27.75 -6.27
C PRO A 547 -12.08 27.79 -6.07
N VAL A 548 -11.60 27.22 -4.96
CA VAL A 548 -10.16 27.10 -4.67
C VAL A 548 -9.48 26.17 -5.67
N PHE A 549 -10.10 25.03 -5.98
CA PHE A 549 -9.59 24.08 -6.95
C PHE A 549 -9.59 24.69 -8.36
N GLU A 550 -10.67 25.37 -8.74
CA GLU A 550 -10.74 26.09 -10.01
C GLU A 550 -9.65 27.18 -10.12
N ALA A 551 -9.44 27.95 -9.05
CA ALA A 551 -8.40 28.97 -9.00
C ALA A 551 -6.98 28.38 -9.06
N LEU A 552 -6.76 27.23 -8.42
CA LEU A 552 -5.51 26.48 -8.51
C LEU A 552 -5.24 26.11 -9.96
N VAL A 553 -6.16 25.40 -10.63
CA VAL A 553 -5.99 24.95 -12.02
C VAL A 553 -5.78 26.14 -12.97
N LYS A 554 -6.52 27.24 -12.80
CA LYS A 554 -6.34 28.46 -13.60
C LYS A 554 -4.96 29.08 -13.41
N THR A 555 -4.41 29.03 -12.19
CA THR A 555 -3.08 29.54 -11.92
C THR A 555 -2.01 28.66 -12.56
N GLU A 556 -2.13 27.33 -12.47
CA GLU A 556 -1.20 26.38 -13.11
C GLU A 556 -1.20 26.57 -14.63
N LEU A 557 -2.38 26.75 -15.22
CA LEU A 557 -2.54 27.02 -16.64
C LEU A 557 -1.87 28.33 -17.04
N ARG A 558 -2.10 29.42 -16.29
CA ARG A 558 -1.49 30.72 -16.56
C ARG A 558 0.03 30.66 -16.46
N PHE A 559 0.56 30.02 -15.42
CA PHE A 559 2.02 29.83 -15.27
C PHE A 559 2.62 29.11 -16.47
N SER A 560 1.98 28.01 -16.91
CA SER A 560 2.43 27.22 -18.04
C SER A 560 2.34 27.99 -19.37
N GLN A 561 1.25 28.73 -19.57
CA GLN A 561 1.03 29.55 -20.76
C GLN A 561 2.06 30.70 -20.85
N SER A 562 2.23 31.48 -19.78
CA SER A 562 3.21 32.56 -19.75
C SER A 562 4.63 32.02 -19.96
N GLY A 563 4.99 30.91 -19.31
CA GLY A 563 6.29 30.27 -19.52
C GLY A 563 6.51 29.86 -20.98
N TYR A 564 5.50 29.26 -21.62
CA TYR A 564 5.54 28.91 -23.04
C TYR A 564 5.66 30.14 -23.94
N GLU A 565 4.82 31.16 -23.76
CA GLU A 565 4.80 32.36 -24.60
C GLU A 565 6.14 33.11 -24.56
N TYR A 566 6.72 33.29 -23.37
CA TYR A 566 8.01 33.97 -23.22
C TYR A 566 9.17 33.17 -23.82
N LEU A 567 9.17 31.84 -23.70
CA LEU A 567 10.23 31.00 -24.28
C LEU A 567 10.05 30.79 -25.79
N GLU A 568 8.83 30.67 -26.28
CA GLU A 568 8.54 30.54 -27.72
C GLU A 568 8.89 31.84 -28.47
N GLY A 569 8.79 32.99 -27.81
CA GLY A 569 9.30 34.27 -28.34
C GLY A 569 10.79 34.24 -28.72
N MET A 570 11.58 33.33 -28.14
CA MET A 570 12.99 33.13 -28.47
C MET A 570 13.23 32.28 -29.72
N ARG A 571 12.20 31.65 -30.29
CA ARG A 571 12.31 30.76 -31.45
C ARG A 571 13.06 31.41 -32.61
N GLY A 572 12.88 32.71 -32.82
CA GLY A 572 13.58 33.47 -33.88
C GLY A 572 15.06 33.76 -33.59
N ALA A 573 15.46 33.78 -32.32
CA ALA A 573 16.87 33.93 -31.92
C ALA A 573 17.62 32.58 -31.93
N LEU A 574 16.89 31.47 -31.84
CA LEU A 574 17.45 30.13 -31.97
C LEU A 574 17.86 29.88 -33.44
N PRO A 575 19.01 29.21 -33.68
CA PRO A 575 19.44 28.85 -35.03
C PRO A 575 18.35 28.03 -35.73
N VAL A 576 17.99 28.40 -36.97
CA VAL A 576 16.90 27.80 -37.75
C VAL A 576 16.97 26.26 -37.74
N SER A 577 15.82 25.63 -37.43
CA SER A 577 15.51 24.17 -37.37
C SER A 577 15.18 23.65 -35.96
N MET A 578 13.93 23.83 -35.54
CA MET A 578 13.31 23.14 -34.39
C MET A 578 12.35 22.01 -34.84
N GLU A 579 12.52 21.44 -36.04
CA GLU A 579 11.67 20.34 -36.54
C GLU A 579 12.31 18.93 -36.42
N GLY A 580 13.43 18.76 -35.70
CA GLY A 580 14.07 17.46 -35.49
C GLY A 580 14.79 17.36 -34.14
N GLY A 581 14.04 17.11 -33.07
CA GLY A 581 14.48 17.29 -31.68
C GLY A 581 15.66 16.45 -31.17
N ASP A 582 16.01 15.33 -31.80
CA ASP A 582 17.08 14.45 -31.26
C ASP A 582 18.43 14.57 -31.99
N ARG A 583 18.45 14.68 -33.32
CA ARG A 583 19.71 14.58 -34.09
C ARG A 583 20.69 15.74 -33.83
N ARG A 584 20.18 16.94 -33.53
CA ARG A 584 21.03 18.12 -33.36
C ARG A 584 21.59 18.27 -31.95
N VAL A 585 20.93 17.71 -30.92
CA VAL A 585 21.51 17.63 -29.57
C VAL A 585 22.76 16.75 -29.62
N ASP A 586 22.68 15.61 -30.30
CA ASP A 586 23.83 14.73 -30.51
C ASP A 586 24.93 15.41 -31.34
N GLU A 587 24.61 16.19 -32.37
CA GLU A 587 25.58 16.97 -33.15
C GLU A 587 26.25 18.08 -32.33
N VAL A 588 25.51 18.83 -31.50
CA VAL A 588 26.08 19.85 -30.61
C VAL A 588 26.94 19.19 -29.54
N LEU A 589 26.50 18.07 -28.96
CA LEU A 589 27.30 17.28 -28.01
C LEU A 589 28.55 16.68 -28.68
N GLN A 590 28.49 16.36 -29.97
CA GLN A 590 29.64 15.90 -30.74
C GLN A 590 30.63 17.04 -31.00
N GLN A 591 30.15 18.23 -31.40
CA GLN A 591 30.97 19.43 -31.53
C GLN A 591 31.62 19.84 -30.20
N MET A 592 30.89 19.75 -29.09
CA MET A 592 31.45 19.99 -27.75
C MET A 592 32.52 18.95 -27.38
N ARG A 593 32.38 17.70 -27.82
CA ARG A 593 33.41 16.65 -27.62
C ARG A 593 34.66 16.88 -28.47
N GLU A 594 34.52 17.54 -29.61
CA GLU A 594 35.61 17.88 -30.52
C GLU A 594 36.33 19.18 -30.14
N LEU A 595 35.74 20.01 -29.27
CA LEU A 595 36.42 21.15 -28.66
C LEU A 595 37.53 20.66 -27.71
N THR A 596 38.78 20.69 -28.16
CA THR A 596 39.94 20.51 -27.29
C THR A 596 40.07 21.74 -26.39
N ILE A 597 39.72 21.61 -25.11
CA ILE A 597 40.09 22.62 -24.10
C ILE A 597 41.61 22.50 -23.96
N CYS A 598 42.36 23.35 -24.68
CA CYS A 598 43.81 23.36 -24.64
C CYS A 598 44.29 23.55 -23.19
N GLY A 599 44.73 22.46 -22.57
CA GLY A 599 45.60 22.47 -21.42
C GLY A 599 47.05 22.35 -21.88
N ASN A 600 47.63 23.45 -22.36
CA ASN A 600 49.05 23.68 -22.12
C ASN A 600 49.12 24.56 -20.88
N PHE A 601 48.95 23.94 -19.72
CA PHE A 601 49.40 24.48 -18.43
C PHE A 601 50.71 23.79 -18.07
#